data_AF-A0A7L2K1E5-F1
#
_entry.id   AF-A0A7L2K1E5-F1
#
_cell.length_a   1.000
_cell.length_b   1.000
_cell.length_c   1.000
_cell.angle_alpha   90.00
_cell.angle_beta   90.00
_cell.angle_gamma   90.00
#
_symmetry.space_group_name_H-M   'P 1'
#
loop_
_entity.id
_entity.type
_entity.pdbx_description
1 polymer ?
#
loop_
_entity_poly.entity_id
_entity_poly.type
_entity_poly.pdbx_seq_one_letter_code
_entity_poly.pdbx_strand_id
1 'polypeptide(L)'
;SDGEGESEDPEKKKLQNQLQGAIVMERPNVKWSDVAGLEGAKEALKEAVILPIKFPHLFTGKRTPWRGILLFGPPGTGKSYLAKAVATEANN
;
A
#
# COMPACT_ATOMS: atom_id res chain seq x y z
N SER A 1 24.72 -33.45 -15.23
CA SER A 1 23.82 -32.50 -15.89
C SER A 1 23.87 -31.22 -15.13
N ASP A 2 24.56 -30.28 -15.75
CA ASP A 2 25.00 -29.00 -15.21
C ASP A 2 23.78 -28.11 -14.97
N GLY A 3 23.51 -27.81 -13.70
CA GLY A 3 22.57 -26.76 -13.33
C GLY A 3 23.30 -25.43 -13.45
N GLU A 4 23.17 -24.80 -14.60
CA GLU A 4 23.66 -23.44 -14.89
C GLU A 4 23.25 -22.51 -13.73
N GLY A 5 24.25 -22.06 -12.96
CA GLY A 5 24.06 -20.95 -12.04
C GLY A 5 23.81 -19.71 -12.87
N GLU A 6 22.57 -19.24 -12.89
CA GLU A 6 22.22 -17.93 -13.44
C GLU A 6 23.17 -16.89 -12.83
N SER A 7 24.09 -16.38 -13.64
CA SER A 7 24.88 -15.21 -13.30
C SER A 7 23.90 -14.07 -13.06
N GLU A 8 23.69 -13.66 -11.81
CA GLU A 8 22.89 -12.50 -11.47
C GLU A 8 23.44 -11.29 -12.25
N ASP A 9 22.67 -10.81 -13.23
CA ASP A 9 23.02 -9.65 -14.03
C ASP A 9 23.31 -8.46 -13.09
N PRO A 10 24.55 -7.92 -13.08
CA PRO A 10 24.93 -6.84 -12.19
C PRO A 10 24.06 -5.59 -12.34
N GLU A 11 23.45 -5.37 -13.52
CA GLU A 11 22.50 -4.27 -13.73
C GLU A 11 21.17 -4.50 -13.00
N LYS A 12 20.65 -5.73 -13.03
CA LYS A 12 19.43 -6.12 -12.30
C LYS A 12 19.61 -5.95 -10.79
N LYS A 13 20.77 -6.34 -10.27
CA LYS A 13 21.11 -6.20 -8.84
C LYS A 13 21.23 -4.73 -8.43
N LYS A 14 21.84 -3.90 -9.27
CA LYS A 14 21.94 -2.45 -9.07
C LYS A 14 20.56 -1.79 -9.03
N LEU A 15 19.66 -2.16 -9.93
CA LEU A 15 18.30 -1.64 -9.97
C LEU A 15 17.49 -2.09 -8.74
N GLN A 16 17.59 -3.35 -8.35
CA GLN A 16 16.93 -3.87 -7.13
C GLN A 16 17.39 -3.12 -5.87
N ASN A 17 18.70 -2.87 -5.72
CA ASN A 17 19.24 -2.12 -4.60
C ASN A 17 18.73 -0.66 -4.56
N GLN A 18 18.57 -0.02 -5.72
CA GLN A 18 17.97 1.32 -5.79
C GLN A 18 16.49 1.32 -5.38
N LEU A 19 15.74 0.30 -5.77
CA LEU A 19 14.32 0.16 -5.41
C LEU A 19 14.10 -0.14 -3.93
N GLN A 20 15.02 -0.89 -3.29
CA GLN A 20 14.94 -1.17 -1.86
C GLN A 20 14.91 0.10 -1.00
N GLY A 21 15.64 1.15 -1.38
CA GLY A 21 15.64 2.43 -0.66
C GLY A 21 14.32 3.19 -0.71
N ALA A 22 13.43 2.88 -1.67
CA ALA A 22 12.11 3.50 -1.78
C ALA A 22 11.02 2.76 -0.98
N ILE A 23 11.32 1.54 -0.49
CA ILE A 23 10.40 0.78 0.34
C ILE A 23 10.42 1.37 1.74
N VAL A 24 9.28 1.90 2.17
CA VAL A 24 9.13 2.44 3.52
C VAL A 24 9.09 1.27 4.51
N MET A 25 10.19 1.08 5.23
CA MET A 25 10.33 0.04 6.26
C MET A 25 9.76 0.49 7.61
N GLU A 26 9.80 1.80 7.89
CA GLU A 26 9.23 2.37 9.11
C GLU A 26 7.73 2.53 8.97
N ARG A 27 6.98 1.81 9.81
CA ARG A 27 5.53 1.99 9.90
C ARG A 27 5.26 3.29 10.65
N PRO A 28 4.66 4.32 10.01
CA PRO A 28 4.18 5.46 10.77
C PRO A 28 3.19 4.96 11.82
N ASN A 29 3.27 5.44 13.06
CA ASN A 29 2.32 5.07 14.11
C ASN A 29 1.12 6.02 14.08
N VAL A 30 0.36 5.98 12.98
CA VAL A 30 -0.85 6.81 12.80
C VAL A 30 -2.03 5.86 12.65
N LYS A 31 -3.03 5.99 13.53
CA LYS A 31 -4.23 5.17 13.50
C LYS A 31 -5.38 5.91 12.83
N TRP A 32 -6.44 5.19 12.47
CA TRP A 32 -7.68 5.80 11.96
C TRP A 32 -8.29 6.85 12.90
N SER A 33 -8.10 6.67 14.22
CA SER A 33 -8.55 7.58 15.27
C SER A 33 -7.82 8.92 15.27
N ASP A 34 -6.59 8.95 14.76
CA ASP A 34 -5.73 10.13 14.80
C ASP A 34 -6.05 11.10 13.65
N VAL A 35 -6.80 10.62 12.65
CA VAL A 35 -7.32 11.45 11.57
C VAL A 35 -8.71 11.96 11.96
N ALA A 36 -8.87 13.25 12.19
CA ALA A 36 -10.18 13.83 12.47
C ALA A 36 -11.02 13.99 11.18
N GLY A 37 -12.30 13.61 11.24
CA GLY A 37 -13.23 13.73 10.11
C GLY A 37 -12.90 12.80 8.93
N LEU A 38 -13.31 13.20 7.72
CA LEU A 38 -13.08 12.44 6.47
C LEU A 38 -13.66 11.01 6.50
N GLU A 39 -14.76 10.78 7.22
CA GLU A 39 -15.30 9.44 7.46
C GLU A 39 -15.59 8.67 6.15
N GLY A 40 -16.22 9.32 5.16
CA GLY A 40 -16.45 8.69 3.86
C GLY A 40 -15.16 8.29 3.13
N ALA A 41 -14.09 9.07 3.26
CA ALA A 41 -12.79 8.72 2.68
C ALA A 41 -12.12 7.57 3.43
N LYS A 42 -12.23 7.53 4.77
CA LYS A 42 -11.73 6.42 5.59
C LYS A 42 -12.47 5.12 5.27
N GLU A 43 -13.80 5.16 5.16
CA GLU A 43 -14.61 4.00 4.79
C GLU A 43 -14.23 3.48 3.41
N ALA A 44 -14.16 4.35 2.40
CA ALA A 44 -13.74 3.99 1.06
C ALA A 44 -12.34 3.34 1.04
N LEU A 45 -11.39 3.89 1.81
CA LEU A 45 -10.04 3.32 1.93
C LEU A 45 -10.02 1.96 2.64
N LYS A 46 -10.83 1.78 3.69
CA LYS A 46 -10.97 0.48 4.37
C LYS A 46 -11.53 -0.58 3.43
N GLU A 47 -12.55 -0.24 2.65
CA GLU A 47 -13.13 -1.17 1.67
C GLU A 47 -12.18 -1.47 0.50
N ALA A 48 -11.42 -0.47 0.05
CA ALA A 48 -10.55 -0.61 -1.10
C ALA A 48 -9.23 -1.32 -0.77
N VAL A 49 -8.70 -1.14 0.45
CA VAL A 49 -7.38 -1.66 0.85
C VAL A 49 -7.49 -2.79 1.87
N ILE A 50 -8.24 -2.59 2.95
CA ILE A 50 -8.27 -3.54 4.07
C ILE A 50 -9.14 -4.76 3.75
N LEU A 51 -10.29 -4.55 3.12
CA LEU A 51 -11.24 -5.64 2.83
C LEU A 51 -10.67 -6.71 1.88
N PRO A 52 -9.95 -6.37 0.79
CA PRO A 52 -9.29 -7.36 -0.05
C PRO A 52 -8.20 -8.15 0.67
N ILE A 53 -7.48 -7.52 1.59
CA ILE A 53 -6.42 -8.16 2.38
C ILE A 53 -7.03 -9.13 3.39
N LYS A 54 -8.08 -8.72 4.11
CA LYS A 54 -8.73 -9.55 5.16
C LYS A 54 -9.63 -10.65 4.59
N PHE A 55 -10.33 -10.39 3.49
CA PHE A 55 -11.30 -11.30 2.90
C PHE A 55 -11.05 -11.49 1.39
N PRO A 56 -9.92 -12.08 0.98
CA PRO A 56 -9.56 -12.23 -0.43
C PRO A 56 -10.61 -13.05 -1.22
N HIS A 57 -11.31 -13.97 -0.56
CA HIS A 57 -12.37 -14.78 -1.18
C HIS A 57 -13.60 -13.96 -1.63
N LEU A 58 -13.82 -12.76 -1.08
CA LEU A 58 -14.89 -11.87 -1.53
C LEU A 58 -14.57 -11.18 -2.85
N PHE A 59 -13.30 -11.17 -3.25
CA PHE A 59 -12.81 -10.49 -4.44
C PHE A 59 -12.39 -11.48 -5.53
N THR A 60 -13.22 -12.50 -5.76
CA THR A 60 -13.05 -13.48 -6.83
C THR A 60 -14.00 -13.21 -8.00
N GLY A 61 -13.58 -13.55 -9.23
CA GLY A 61 -14.41 -13.40 -10.43
C GLY A 61 -14.56 -11.93 -10.88
N LYS A 62 -15.79 -11.44 -10.99
CA LYS A 62 -16.09 -10.08 -11.49
C LYS A 62 -15.76 -8.97 -10.48
N ARG A 63 -15.73 -9.30 -9.18
CA ARG A 63 -15.42 -8.33 -8.13
C ARG A 63 -13.92 -8.34 -7.90
N THR A 64 -13.21 -7.36 -8.44
CA THR A 64 -11.76 -7.23 -8.28
C THR A 64 -11.41 -6.14 -7.27
N PRO A 65 -10.27 -6.25 -6.57
CA PRO A 65 -9.77 -5.16 -5.73
C PRO A 65 -9.51 -3.90 -6.55
N TRP A 66 -9.51 -2.75 -5.87
CA TRP A 66 -9.21 -1.47 -6.50
C TRP A 66 -7.74 -1.44 -6.94
N ARG A 67 -7.48 -0.97 -8.17
CA ARG A 67 -6.12 -0.91 -8.73
C ARG A 67 -5.38 0.37 -8.37
N GLY A 68 -6.10 1.41 -7.98
CA GLY A 68 -5.54 2.70 -7.59
C GLY A 68 -6.60 3.58 -6.93
N ILE A 69 -6.15 4.44 -6.02
CA ILE A 69 -6.98 5.39 -5.29
C ILE A 69 -6.34 6.78 -5.45
N LEU A 70 -7.14 7.77 -5.82
CA LEU A 70 -6.71 9.16 -5.94
C LEU A 70 -7.30 10.00 -4.79
N LEU A 71 -6.43 10.53 -3.94
CA LEU A 71 -6.80 11.51 -2.93
C LEU A 71 -6.50 12.92 -3.45
N PHE A 72 -7.52 13.75 -3.66
CA PHE A 72 -7.37 15.12 -4.17
C PHE A 72 -8.03 16.15 -3.24
N GLY A 73 -7.60 17.42 -3.36
CA GLY A 73 -8.14 18.54 -2.61
C GLY A 73 -7.07 19.58 -2.23
N PRO A 74 -7.47 20.71 -1.62
CA PRO A 74 -6.56 21.81 -1.23
C PRO A 74 -5.36 21.34 -0.37
N PRO A 75 -4.22 22.07 -0.37
CA PRO A 75 -3.11 21.74 0.53
C PRO A 75 -3.55 21.79 2.00
N GLY A 76 -2.95 20.95 2.85
CA GLY A 76 -3.27 20.92 4.29
C GLY A 76 -4.50 20.09 4.69
N THR A 77 -5.21 19.44 3.77
CA THR A 77 -6.43 18.66 4.07
C THR A 77 -6.18 17.22 4.54
N GLY A 78 -4.97 16.88 4.99
CA GLY A 78 -4.70 15.57 5.59
C GLY A 78 -4.50 14.39 4.62
N LYS A 79 -4.43 14.60 3.30
CA LYS A 79 -4.21 13.51 2.30
C LYS A 79 -3.01 12.61 2.62
N SER A 80 -1.83 13.19 2.86
CA SER A 80 -0.62 12.43 3.19
C SER A 80 -0.70 11.79 4.58
N TYR A 81 -1.44 12.40 5.50
CA TYR A 81 -1.63 11.89 6.85
C TYR A 81 -2.56 10.68 6.85
N LEU A 82 -3.62 10.72 6.02
CA LEU A 82 -4.50 9.59 5.76
C LEU A 82 -3.78 8.42 5.08
N ALA A 83 -2.87 8.71 4.13
CA ALA A 83 -2.03 7.68 3.52
C ALA A 83 -1.11 6.98 4.54
N LYS A 84 -0.58 7.73 5.52
CA LYS A 84 0.18 7.14 6.64
C LYS A 84 -0.70 6.20 7.46
N ALA A 85 -1.92 6.61 7.81
CA ALA A 85 -2.85 5.76 8.57
C ALA A 85 -3.18 4.46 7.84
N VAL A 86 -3.40 4.52 6.51
CA VAL A 86 -3.59 3.33 5.67
C VAL A 86 -2.37 2.41 5.74
N ALA A 87 -1.16 2.96 5.62
CA ALA A 87 0.08 2.18 5.67
C ALA A 87 0.27 1.46 7.01
N THR A 88 -0.16 2.08 8.11
CA THR A 88 -0.15 1.47 9.46
C THR A 88 -1.15 0.32 9.57
N GLU A 89 -2.36 0.52 9.05
CA GLU A 89 -3.51 -0.36 9.28
C GLU A 89 -3.59 -1.52 8.26
N ALA A 90 -2.93 -1.40 7.12
CA ALA A 90 -2.90 -2.45 6.08
C ALA A 90 -2.16 -3.73 6.52
N ASN A 91 -1.36 -3.67 7.59
CA ASN A 91 -0.53 -4.77 8.09
C ASN A 91 -0.83 -5.13 9.56
N ASN A 92 -1.98 -4.71 10.09
CA ASN A 92 -2.51 -5.03 11.43
C ASN A 92 -3.70 -5.99 11.35
#